data_AF-A0A2S6U2R0-F1
#
_entry.id   AF-A0A2S6U2R0-F1
#
_cell.length_a   1.000
_cell.length_b   1.000
_cell.length_c   1.000
_cell.angle_alpha   90.00
_cell.angle_beta   90.00
_cell.angle_gamma   90.00
#
_symmetry.space_group_name_H-M   'P 1'
#
loop_
_entity.id
_entity.type
_entity.pdbx_description
1 polymer ?
#
loop_
_entity_poly.entity_id
_entity_poly.type
_entity_poly.pdbx_seq_one_letter_code
_entity_poly.pdbx_strand_id
1 'polypeptide(L)' 'DDIVKVLIYLTDINDRDKIWRARREFFSGDYPVSTLIETSALVLPDLCVEIEAVGILGAGGD' A
#
# COMPACT_ATOMS: atom_id res chain seq x y z
N ASP A 1 11.42 6.21 4.42
CA ASP A 1 10.55 7.03 5.28
C ASP A 1 9.85 8.21 4.57
N ASP A 2 10.13 8.49 3.29
CA ASP A 2 9.51 9.63 2.58
C ASP A 2 8.09 9.40 2.02
N ILE A 3 7.54 8.20 2.16
CA ILE A 3 6.19 7.89 1.68
C ILE A 3 5.17 8.38 2.71
N VAL A 4 4.28 9.28 2.29
CA VAL A 4 3.29 9.91 3.16
C VAL A 4 1.88 9.35 2.99
N LYS A 5 1.60 8.73 1.84
CA LYS A 5 0.30 8.13 1.52
C LYS A 5 0.47 6.91 0.62
N VAL A 6 -0.35 5.89 0.86
CA VAL A 6 -0.56 4.77 -0.06
C VAL A 6 -2.05 4.53 -0.32
N LEU A 7 -2.40 4.21 -1.56
CA LEU A 7 -3.73 3.74 -1.96
C LEU A 7 -3.59 2.35 -2.56
N ILE A 8 -4.29 1.39 -1.96
CA ILE A 8 -4.11 -0.04 -2.21
C ILE A 8 -5.38 -0.57 -2.87
N TYR A 9 -5.23 -1.15 -4.06
CA TYR A 9 -6.29 -1.80 -4.82
C TYR A 9 -6.07 -3.31 -4.78
N LEU A 10 -7.04 -4.06 -4.25
CA LEU A 10 -7.05 -5.53 -4.22
C LEU A 10 -8.08 -6.09 -5.19
N THR A 11 -7.81 -7.25 -5.78
CA THR A 11 -8.84 -8.00 -6.52
C THR A 11 -9.67 -8.93 -5.63
N ASP A 12 -9.19 -9.27 -4.43
CA ASP A 12 -9.92 -10.01 -3.40
C ASP A 12 -9.65 -9.37 -2.02
N ILE A 13 -10.69 -8.83 -1.39
CA ILE A 13 -10.58 -8.17 -0.08
C ILE A 13 -10.15 -9.12 1.04
N ASN A 14 -10.34 -10.42 0.88
CA ASN A 14 -9.93 -11.42 1.87
C ASN A 14 -8.40 -11.51 1.99
N ASP A 15 -7.65 -11.00 1.01
CA ASP A 15 -6.19 -10.95 1.05
C ASP A 15 -5.62 -9.77 1.87
N ARG A 16 -6.48 -8.95 2.50
CA ARG A 16 -6.06 -7.79 3.32
C ARG A 16 -5.04 -8.11 4.42
N ASP A 17 -5.08 -9.30 5.02
CA ASP A 17 -4.14 -9.68 6.07
C ASP A 17 -2.71 -9.91 5.52
N LYS A 18 -2.59 -10.37 4.25
CA LYS A 18 -1.30 -10.46 3.55
C LYS A 18 -0.71 -9.06 3.33
N ILE A 19 -1.56 -8.08 3.00
CA ILE A 19 -1.15 -6.68 2.83
C ILE A 19 -0.68 -6.08 4.16
N TRP A 20 -1.39 -6.34 5.26
CA TRP A 20 -0.98 -5.89 6.58
C TRP A 20 0.37 -6.44 7.02
N ARG A 21 0.66 -7.70 6.71
CA ARG A 21 1.98 -8.28 6.94
C ARG A 21 3.05 -7.57 6.12
N ALA A 22 2.86 -7.43 4.81
CA ALA A 22 3.81 -6.75 3.92
C ALA A 22 4.08 -5.30 4.35
N ARG A 23 3.04 -4.57 4.78
CA ARG A 23 3.21 -3.20 5.30
C ARG A 23 4.07 -3.16 6.56
N ARG A 24 3.95 -4.13 7.46
CA ARG A 24 4.77 -4.20 8.68
C ARG A 24 6.22 -4.59 8.41
N GLU A 25 6.45 -5.35 7.36
CA GLU A 25 7.80 -5.72 6.91
C GLU A 25 8.52 -4.51 6.27
N PHE A 26 7.78 -3.62 5.61
CA PHE A 26 8.36 -2.48 4.89
C PHE A 26 8.39 -1.17 5.70
N PHE A 27 7.32 -0.85 6.41
CA PHE A 27 7.20 0.40 7.16
C PHE A 27 7.51 0.19 8.65
N SER A 28 8.33 1.08 9.19
CA SER A 28 8.64 1.20 10.62
C SER A 28 8.42 2.63 11.10
N GLY A 29 8.23 2.82 12.41
CA GLY A 29 7.98 4.14 12.97
C GLY A 29 6.61 4.69 12.56
N ASP A 30 6.59 5.88 11.97
CA ASP A 30 5.37 6.54 11.52
C ASP A 30 4.91 5.99 10.17
N TYR A 31 3.68 5.48 10.14
CA TYR A 31 3.12 4.87 8.93
C TYR A 31 2.53 5.95 8.01
N PRO A 32 2.62 5.78 6.67
CA PRO A 32 1.83 6.59 5.76
C PRO A 32 0.33 6.37 6.01
N VAL A 33 -0.47 7.39 5.72
CA VAL A 33 -1.91 7.23 5.67
C VAL A 33 -2.25 6.22 4.56
N SER A 34 -3.24 5.36 4.79
CA SER A 34 -3.58 4.31 3.83
C SER A 34 -5.08 4.17 3.62
N THR A 35 -5.47 4.02 2.36
CA THR A 35 -6.78 3.52 1.96
C THR A 35 -6.59 2.18 1.25
N LEU A 36 -7.44 1.21 1.56
CA LEU A 36 -7.46 -0.10 0.91
C LEU A 36 -8.88 -0.37 0.45
N ILE A 37 -9.03 -0.74 -0.83
CA ILE A 37 -10.31 -1.06 -1.46
C ILE A 37 -10.20 -2.30 -2.32
N GLU A 38 -11.33 -2.96 -2.53
CA GLU A 38 -11.46 -4.01 -3.56
C GLU A 38 -11.84 -3.35 -4.90
N THR A 39 -11.21 -3.81 -5.97
CA THR A 39 -11.49 -3.46 -7.37
C THR A 39 -11.83 -4.71 -8.15
N SER A 40 -12.62 -4.59 -9.22
CA SER A 40 -13.04 -5.74 -10.04
C SER A 40 -11.91 -6.35 -10.87
N ALA A 41 -10.88 -5.58 -11.22
CA ALA A 41 -9.71 -6.02 -11.97
C ALA A 41 -8.56 -5.00 -11.89
N LEU A 42 -7.35 -5.45 -12.24
CA LEU A 42 -6.15 -4.64 -12.44
C LEU A 42 -5.68 -4.74 -13.90
N VAL A 43 -4.64 -3.98 -14.27
CA VAL A 43 -4.16 -3.88 -15.66
C VAL A 43 -3.69 -5.23 -16.26
N LEU A 44 -3.16 -6.13 -15.42
CA LEU A 44 -2.83 -7.50 -15.81
C LEU A 44 -3.70 -8.48 -15.00
N PRO A 45 -4.21 -9.56 -15.63
CA PRO A 45 -5.14 -10.49 -14.99
C PRO A 45 -4.53 -11.26 -13.82
N ASP A 46 -3.21 -11.44 -13.80
CA ASP A 46 -2.51 -12.20 -12.76
C ASP A 46 -2.13 -11.34 -11.53
N LEU A 47 -2.42 -10.03 -11.55
CA LEU A 47 -2.14 -9.16 -10.41
C LEU A 47 -3.23 -9.28 -9.35
N CYS A 48 -2.82 -9.48 -8.10
CA CYS A 48 -3.71 -9.51 -6.94
C CYS A 48 -3.80 -8.15 -6.23
N VAL A 49 -2.79 -7.30 -6.40
CA VAL A 49 -2.67 -6.01 -5.73
C VAL A 49 -1.95 -5.00 -6.59
N GLU A 50 -2.40 -3.75 -6.56
CA GLU A 50 -1.68 -2.57 -7.06
C GLU A 50 -1.64 -1.51 -5.97
N ILE A 51 -0.51 -0.79 -5.84
CA ILE A 51 -0.32 0.24 -4.82
C ILE A 51 0.16 1.52 -5.49
N GLU A 52 -0.63 2.58 -5.36
CA GLU A 52 -0.23 3.95 -5.68
C GLU A 52 0.36 4.60 -4.43
N ALA A 53 1.51 5.25 -4.55
CA ALA A 53 2.19 5.91 -3.44
C ALA A 53 2.47 7.39 -3.75
N VAL A 54 2.34 8.23 -2.73
CA VAL A 54 2.78 9.63 -2.77
C VAL A 54 3.93 9.80 -1.79
N GLY A 55 5.03 10.35 -2.28
CA GLY A 55 6.22 10.66 -1.50
C GLY A 55 6.55 12.15 -1.49
N ILE A 56 7.12 12.62 -0.38
CA ILE A 56 7.68 13.96 -0.21
C ILE A 56 9.10 13.79 0.29
N LEU A 57 10.10 14.31 -0.45
CA LEU A 57 11.51 14.17 -0.07
C LEU A 57 11.79 14.84 1.27
N GLY A 58 12.43 14.10 2.18
CA GLY A 58 12.77 14.56 3.53
C GLY A 58 11.61 14.53 4.53
N ALA A 59 10.45 13.96 4.16
CA ALA A 59 9.33 13.81 5.09
C ALA A 59 9.60 12.77 6.19
N GLY A 60 10.50 11.82 5.92
CA GLY A 60 10.91 10.79 6.87
C GLY A 60 11.86 11.25 7.99
N GLY A 61 12.35 12.50 7.93
CA GLY A 61 13.49 12.94 8.72
C GLY A 61 14.84 12.65 8.05
N ASP A 62 15.93 13.09 8.68
CA ASP A 62 17.32 12.83 8.26
C ASP A 62 17.76 11.38 8.55
#